data_AF-X1VF31-F1
#
_entry.id   AF-X1VF31-F1
#
_cell.length_a   1.000
_cell.length_b   1.000
_cell.length_c   1.000
_cell.angle_alpha   90.00
_cell.angle_beta   90.00
_cell.angle_gamma   90.00
#
_symmetry.space_group_name_H-M   'P 1'
#
loop_
_entity.id
_entity.type
_entity.pdbx_description
1 polymer ?
#
loop_
_entity_poly.entity_id
_entity_poly.type
_entity_poly.pdbx_seq_one_letter_code
_entity_poly.pdbx_strand_id
1 'polypeptide(L)'
;MDFDIVFNSPEETVEFGRKIGSQLKGGEVVAVCGPLGSGKTYLIKGIAAGAGAKDSGRHVNSPTFVIVNEYSGRVDIYHIDAYRLNSVAEFEMIGFDDFCPLLVKILLLF
;
A
#
# COMPACT_ATOMS: atom_id res chain seq x y z
N MET A 1 15.15 -13.46 -2.43
CA MET A 1 14.63 -14.60 -3.21
C MET A 1 13.61 -13.96 -4.10
N ASP A 2 13.88 -13.98 -5.39
CA ASP A 2 13.27 -13.04 -6.32
C ASP A 2 12.41 -13.84 -7.28
N PHE A 3 11.24 -13.31 -7.60
CA PHE A 3 10.24 -13.98 -8.41
C PHE A 3 9.70 -13.01 -9.44
N ASP A 4 9.55 -13.49 -10.67
CA ASP A 4 8.88 -12.77 -11.74
C ASP A 4 7.47 -13.32 -11.91
N ILE A 5 6.49 -12.43 -11.90
CA ILE A 5 5.07 -12.76 -12.09
C ILE A 5 4.50 -11.80 -13.12
N VAL A 6 3.76 -12.33 -14.09
CA VAL A 6 3.09 -11.55 -15.14
C VAL A 6 1.59 -11.61 -14.91
N PHE A 7 0.94 -10.45 -14.98
CA PHE A 7 -0.51 -10.30 -14.94
C PHE A 7 -0.99 -9.74 -16.27
N ASN A 8 -2.05 -10.32 -16.83
CA ASN A 8 -2.61 -9.91 -18.11
C ASN A 8 -3.83 -9.00 -17.96
N SER A 9 -4.25 -8.73 -16.73
CA SER A 9 -5.39 -7.87 -16.43
C SER A 9 -5.23 -7.14 -15.08
N PRO A 10 -5.87 -5.96 -14.91
CA PRO A 10 -5.97 -5.31 -13.61
C PRO A 10 -6.60 -6.22 -12.54
N GLU A 11 -7.56 -7.06 -12.91
CA GLU A 11 -8.27 -7.98 -12.01
C GLU A 11 -7.31 -9.04 -11.43
N GLU A 12 -6.42 -9.59 -12.25
CA GLU A 12 -5.36 -10.51 -11.79
C GLU A 12 -4.41 -9.83 -10.80
N THR A 13 -4.04 -8.58 -11.06
CA THR A 13 -3.18 -7.80 -10.18
C THR A 13 -3.85 -7.55 -8.83
N VAL A 14 -5.14 -7.23 -8.83
CA VAL A 14 -5.94 -7.04 -7.61
C VAL A 14 -6.04 -8.35 -6.82
N GLU A 15 -6.30 -9.48 -7.48
CA GLU A 15 -6.42 -10.77 -6.82
C GLU A 15 -5.09 -11.23 -6.21
N PHE A 16 -3.98 -10.97 -6.90
CA PHE A 16 -2.65 -11.21 -6.33
C PHE A 16 -2.41 -10.32 -5.09
N GLY A 17 -2.74 -9.03 -5.17
CA GLY A 17 -2.69 -8.14 -4.01
C GLY A 17 -3.53 -8.66 -2.84
N ARG A 18 -4.72 -9.21 -3.11
CA ARG A 18 -5.59 -9.79 -2.09
C ARG A 18 -4.93 -10.94 -1.33
N LYS A 19 -4.17 -11.78 -2.03
CA LYS A 19 -3.41 -12.89 -1.42
C LYS A 19 -2.27 -12.39 -0.54
N ILE A 20 -1.60 -11.29 -0.92
CA ILE A 20 -0.60 -10.64 -0.07
C ILE A 20 -1.30 -10.10 1.19
N GLY A 21 -2.35 -9.30 1.02
CA GLY A 21 -3.07 -8.65 2.11
C GLY A 21 -3.64 -9.62 3.15
N SER A 22 -4.10 -10.79 2.72
CA SER A 22 -4.64 -11.81 3.64
C SER A 22 -3.57 -12.47 4.52
N GLN A 23 -2.30 -12.37 4.17
CA GLN A 23 -1.18 -12.96 4.90
C GLN A 23 -0.50 -11.99 5.86
N LEU A 24 -0.73 -10.68 5.71
CA LEU A 24 -0.16 -9.65 6.59
C LEU A 24 -0.64 -9.84 8.04
N LYS A 25 0.22 -9.58 9.02
CA LYS A 25 -0.07 -9.76 10.45
C LYS A 25 -0.01 -8.47 11.26
N GLY A 26 0.49 -7.40 10.68
CA GLY A 26 0.77 -6.14 11.37
C GLY A 26 2.27 -5.96 11.58
N GLY A 27 2.75 -4.73 11.41
CA GLY A 27 4.15 -4.34 11.54
C GLY A 27 4.99 -4.51 10.29
N GLU A 28 4.45 -5.13 9.23
CA GLU A 28 5.17 -5.26 7.97
C GLU A 28 5.23 -3.93 7.19
N VAL A 29 6.31 -3.78 6.44
CA VAL A 29 6.51 -2.66 5.50
C VAL A 29 6.56 -3.23 4.09
N VAL A 30 5.71 -2.75 3.19
CA VAL A 30 5.63 -3.17 1.80
C VAL A 30 5.93 -1.97 0.90
N ALA A 31 7.03 -2.03 0.17
CA ALA A 31 7.37 -1.04 -0.85
C ALA A 31 6.83 -1.50 -2.22
N VAL A 32 6.09 -0.62 -2.90
CA VAL A 32 5.56 -0.84 -4.25
C VAL A 32 6.14 0.22 -5.17
N CYS A 33 7.07 -0.20 -6.04
CA CYS A 33 7.87 0.69 -6.90
C CYS A 33 7.54 0.48 -8.39
N GLY A 34 7.65 1.54 -9.19
CA GLY A 34 7.57 1.46 -10.66
C GLY A 34 6.92 2.69 -11.28
N PRO A 35 6.96 2.85 -12.62
CA PRO A 35 6.60 4.10 -13.27
C PRO A 35 5.12 4.48 -13.14
N LEU A 36 4.79 5.75 -13.42
CA LEU A 36 3.39 6.22 -13.49
C LEU A 36 2.60 5.37 -14.49
N GLY A 37 1.41 4.93 -14.09
CA GLY A 37 0.56 4.08 -14.93
C GLY A 37 0.91 2.59 -14.93
N SER A 38 1.94 2.13 -14.20
CA SER A 38 2.33 0.70 -14.16
C SER A 38 1.36 -0.23 -13.41
N GLY A 39 0.25 0.29 -12.88
CA GLY A 39 -0.76 -0.51 -12.19
C GLY A 39 -0.54 -0.72 -10.68
N LYS A 40 0.44 -0.06 -10.06
CA LYS A 40 0.71 -0.12 -8.61
C LYS A 40 -0.55 0.03 -7.74
N THR A 41 -1.43 0.96 -8.10
CA THR A 41 -2.68 1.20 -7.35
C THR A 41 -3.63 0.01 -7.39
N TYR A 42 -3.67 -0.77 -8.48
CA TYR A 42 -4.45 -2.02 -8.52
C TYR A 42 -3.91 -3.05 -7.54
N LEU A 43 -2.59 -3.19 -7.45
CA LEU A 43 -1.95 -4.06 -6.46
C LEU A 43 -2.31 -3.64 -5.03
N ILE A 44 -2.19 -2.34 -4.72
CA ILE A 44 -2.49 -1.79 -3.39
C ILE A 44 -3.97 -1.96 -3.03
N LYS A 45 -4.89 -1.74 -3.98
CA LYS A 45 -6.32 -2.04 -3.82
C LYS A 45 -6.54 -3.49 -3.39
N GLY A 46 -5.87 -4.42 -4.07
CA GLY A 46 -5.85 -5.83 -3.70
C GLY A 46 -5.37 -6.06 -2.28
N ILE A 47 -4.20 -5.51 -1.92
CA ILE A 47 -3.61 -5.65 -0.59
C ILE A 47 -4.56 -5.13 0.50
N ALA A 48 -5.12 -3.93 0.32
CA ALA A 48 -6.09 -3.36 1.25
C ALA A 48 -7.34 -4.25 1.40
N ALA A 49 -7.89 -4.75 0.30
CA ALA A 49 -9.02 -5.68 0.33
C ALA A 49 -8.69 -6.99 1.05
N GLY A 50 -7.51 -7.56 0.79
CA GLY A 50 -7.03 -8.79 1.44
C GLY A 50 -6.79 -8.63 2.94
N ALA A 51 -6.37 -7.42 3.36
CA ALA A 51 -6.23 -7.04 4.75
C ALA A 51 -7.58 -6.76 5.45
N GLY A 52 -8.70 -6.85 4.75
CA GLY A 52 -10.04 -6.68 5.30
C GLY A 52 -10.52 -5.23 5.37
N ALA A 53 -9.90 -4.31 4.61
CA ALA A 53 -10.34 -2.93 4.58
C ALA A 53 -11.76 -2.82 3.99
N LYS A 54 -12.70 -2.35 4.81
CA LYS A 54 -14.15 -2.35 4.51
C LYS A 54 -14.53 -1.47 3.30
N ASP A 55 -13.72 -0.45 3.00
CA ASP A 55 -13.94 0.51 1.91
C ASP A 55 -12.98 0.35 0.72
N SER A 56 -12.26 -0.77 0.64
CA SER A 56 -11.18 -1.05 -0.30
C SER A 56 -11.52 -0.90 -1.78
N GLY A 57 -12.77 -1.16 -2.17
CA GLY A 57 -13.23 -1.04 -3.56
C GLY A 57 -13.60 0.38 -4.01
N ARG A 58 -13.92 1.31 -3.10
CA ARG A 58 -14.37 2.67 -3.43
C ARG A 58 -13.37 3.77 -3.06
N HIS A 59 -12.53 3.55 -2.04
CA HIS A 59 -11.76 4.63 -1.41
C HIS A 59 -10.23 4.41 -1.41
N VAL A 60 -9.74 3.28 -1.92
CA VAL A 60 -8.29 3.09 -2.13
C VAL A 60 -7.89 3.80 -3.42
N ASN A 61 -7.66 5.10 -3.29
CA ASN A 61 -7.11 5.94 -4.34
C ASN A 61 -5.67 6.30 -3.98
N SER A 62 -4.89 6.71 -4.99
CA SER A 62 -3.61 7.35 -4.73
C SER A 62 -3.84 8.53 -3.78
N PRO A 63 -2.98 8.76 -2.79
CA PRO A 63 -3.01 9.96 -1.97
C PRO A 63 -2.70 11.19 -2.85
N THR A 64 -3.68 11.68 -3.62
CA THR A 64 -3.46 12.74 -4.62
C THR A 64 -3.22 14.10 -3.96
N PHE A 65 -3.67 14.28 -2.71
CA PHE A 65 -3.54 15.51 -1.92
C PHE A 65 -3.16 15.30 -0.45
N VAL A 66 -3.34 14.08 0.06
CA VAL A 66 -2.95 13.68 1.41
C VAL A 66 -1.65 12.88 1.28
N ILE A 67 -0.69 12.98 2.20
CA ILE A 67 0.56 12.18 2.10
C ILE A 67 0.30 10.72 2.50
N VAL A 68 -0.72 10.50 3.33
CA VAL A 68 -1.05 9.20 3.94
C VAL A 68 -2.56 8.96 3.81
N ASN A 69 -2.93 7.75 3.39
CA ASN A 69 -4.28 7.22 3.47
C ASN A 69 -4.31 6.06 4.47
N GLU A 70 -5.33 6.02 5.32
CA GLU A 70 -5.52 4.95 6.30
C GLU A 70 -6.70 4.06 5.89
N TYR A 71 -6.49 2.75 5.99
CA TYR A 71 -7.53 1.76 5.70
C TYR A 71 -7.66 0.78 6.88
N SER A 72 -8.78 0.87 7.60
CA SER A 72 -9.03 -0.01 8.74
C SER A 72 -9.59 -1.36 8.31
N GLY A 73 -9.04 -2.44 8.86
CA GLY A 73 -9.38 -3.81 8.47
C GLY A 73 -9.11 -4.85 9.56
N ARG A 74 -8.75 -6.06 9.15
CA ARG A 74 -8.18 -7.09 10.05
C ARG A 74 -6.81 -6.64 10.56
N VAL A 75 -6.05 -5.99 9.68
CA VAL A 75 -4.87 -5.20 10.00
C VAL A 75 -5.07 -3.83 9.36
N ASP A 76 -4.71 -2.79 10.10
CA ASP A 76 -4.80 -1.42 9.58
C ASP A 76 -3.62 -1.15 8.66
N ILE A 77 -3.90 -0.51 7.53
CA ILE A 77 -2.93 -0.16 6.50
C ILE A 77 -2.75 1.34 6.44
N TYR A 78 -1.49 1.76 6.49
CA TYR A 78 -1.04 3.12 6.20
C TYR A 78 -0.43 3.14 4.80
N HIS A 79 -1.15 3.71 3.85
CA HIS A 79 -0.69 3.86 2.47
C HIS A 79 -0.09 5.25 2.27
N ILE A 80 1.23 5.29 2.11
CA ILE A 80 2.05 6.50 2.05
C ILE A 80 2.49 6.71 0.60
N ASP A 81 2.23 7.89 0.03
CA ASP A 81 2.77 8.29 -1.28
C ASP A 81 4.17 8.90 -1.08
N ALA A 82 5.19 8.05 -1.03
CA ALA A 82 6.55 8.45 -0.70
C ALA A 82 7.24 9.26 -1.82
N TYR A 83 6.70 9.23 -3.04
CA TYR A 83 7.22 10.05 -4.15
C TYR A 83 7.06 11.55 -3.93
N ARG A 84 6.09 11.95 -3.11
CA ARG A 84 5.87 13.37 -2.78
C ARG A 84 6.83 13.90 -1.71
N LEU A 85 7.62 13.02 -1.11
CA LEU A 85 8.56 13.37 -0.06
C LEU A 85 9.93 13.63 -0.68
N ASN A 86 10.48 14.79 -0.38
CA ASN A 86 11.73 15.27 -0.96
C ASN A 86 12.96 14.84 -0.13
N SER A 87 12.74 14.29 1.06
CA SER A 87 13.82 13.83 1.94
C SER A 87 13.35 12.80 2.97
N VAL A 88 14.31 12.07 3.53
CA VAL A 88 14.07 11.17 4.69
C VAL A 88 13.54 11.96 5.89
N ALA A 89 13.99 13.20 6.09
CA ALA A 89 13.49 14.05 7.17
C ALA A 89 12.00 14.40 7.00
N GLU A 90 11.53 14.63 5.77
CA GLU A 90 10.08 14.79 5.50
C GLU A 90 9.31 13.49 5.77
N PHE A 91 9.91 12.33 5.47
CA PHE A 91 9.33 11.02 5.78
C PHE A 91 9.26 10.75 7.30
N GLU A 92 10.24 11.21 8.08
CA GLU A 92 10.19 11.14 9.54
C GLU A 92 9.13 12.10 10.11
N MET A 93 9.04 13.33 9.58
CA MET A 93 8.10 14.36 10.03
C MET A 93 6.62 14.02 9.84
N ILE A 94 6.27 13.13 8.91
CA ILE A 94 4.89 12.63 8.76
C ILE A 94 4.48 11.65 9.88
N GLY A 95 5.36 11.43 10.87
CA GLY A 95 5.10 10.55 12.00
C GLY A 95 5.29 9.07 11.65
N PHE A 96 6.21 8.76 10.72
CA PHE A 96 6.46 7.37 10.33
C PHE A 96 6.80 6.47 11.52
N ASP A 97 7.58 7.01 12.47
CA ASP A 97 8.00 6.34 13.69
C ASP A 97 6.91 6.37 14.79
N ASP A 98 5.98 7.33 14.72
CA ASP A 98 4.84 7.41 15.63
C ASP A 98 3.72 6.43 15.27
N PHE A 99 3.73 5.90 14.04
CA PHE A 99 2.80 4.82 13.67
C PHE A 99 3.07 3.59 14.54
N CYS A 100 2.01 3.13 15.22
CA CYS A 100 2.04 1.92 16.03
C CYS A 100 2.78 0.78 15.30
N PRO A 101 3.78 0.14 15.92
CA PRO A 101 4.64 -0.87 15.28
C PRO A 101 3.88 -2.15 14.87
N LEU A 102 2.59 -2.25 15.21
CA LEU A 102 1.69 -3.32 14.80
C LEU A 102 0.94 -3.02 13.50
N LEU A 103 1.19 -1.89 12.85
CA LEU A 103 0.49 -1.45 11.64
C LEU A 103 1.25 -1.87 10.38
N VAL A 104 0.51 -2.20 9.31
CA VAL A 104 1.13 -2.43 8.01
C VAL A 104 1.34 -1.08 7.32
N LYS A 105 2.55 -0.85 6.82
CA LYS A 105 2.89 0.37 6.07
C LYS A 105 3.11 0.01 4.60
N ILE A 106 2.31 0.55 3.70
CA ILE A 106 2.49 0.41 2.26
C ILE A 106 3.09 1.70 1.72
N LEU A 107 4.33 1.64 1.22
CA LEU A 107 5.01 2.77 0.60
C LEU A 107 4.84 2.68 -0.91
N LEU A 108 4.14 3.66 -1.48
CA LEU A 108 4.04 3.84 -2.91
C LEU A 108 5.21 4.72 -3.39
N LEU A 109 5.98 4.20 -4.34
CA LEU A 109 7.12 4.89 -4.97
C LEU A 109 6.90 4.87 -6.49
N PHE A 110 7.09 6.01 -7.16
CA PHE A 110 7.14 6.05 -8.63
C PHE A 110 8.54 5.73 -9.14
#